data_AF-A0A1W9JAJ1-F1
#
_entry.id   AF-A0A1W9JAJ1-F1
#
_cell.length_a   1.000
_cell.length_b   1.000
_cell.length_c   1.000
_cell.angle_alpha   90.00
_cell.angle_beta   90.00
_cell.angle_gamma   90.00
#
_symmetry.space_group_name_H-M   'P 1'
#
loop_
_entity.id
_entity.type
_entity.pdbx_description
1 polymer ?
#
loop_
_entity_poly.entity_id
_entity_poly.type
_entity_poly.pdbx_seq_one_letter_code
_entity_poly.pdbx_strand_id
1 'polypeptide(L)'
;MSIMSAHELDDSDILYKQFAILANSYVDKLPEPNKLHIAQIPLENLYRLFEMYRYDAFADDNHSGVLDLDNVNHMTAEDYPWHTDIKKALTSAFNHTFGRDNNDAIDEIEDVLKQISLNNPVMDNKKDNAKKFFNHFIHELVI
;
A
#
# COMPACT_ATOMS: atom_id res chain seq x y z
N MET A 1 21.05 -15.95 24.49
CA MET A 1 20.31 -14.74 24.08
C MET A 1 21.23 -13.95 23.17
N SER A 2 20.99 -14.01 21.86
CA SER A 2 21.68 -13.16 20.90
C SER A 2 20.64 -12.26 20.26
N ILE A 3 20.85 -10.97 20.44
CA ILE A 3 20.07 -9.87 19.90
C ILE A 3 20.45 -9.82 18.42
N MET A 4 19.63 -10.42 17.56
CA MET A 4 19.64 -10.12 16.14
C MET A 4 18.60 -9.02 15.92
N SER A 5 19.03 -7.80 15.65
CA SER A 5 18.26 -6.86 14.85
C SER A 5 19.24 -5.87 14.23
N ALA A 6 19.84 -6.32 13.13
CA ALA A 6 20.56 -5.47 12.19
C ALA A 6 20.04 -5.89 10.82
N HIS A 7 18.79 -5.52 10.50
CA HIS A 7 18.10 -5.68 9.20
C HIS A 7 16.86 -4.77 9.23
N GLU A 8 17.04 -3.45 9.26
CA GLU A 8 15.97 -2.44 9.05
C GLU A 8 16.14 -1.81 7.65
N LEU A 9 16.32 -2.65 6.63
CA LEU A 9 16.26 -2.26 5.23
C LEU A 9 15.10 -3.07 4.60
N ASP A 10 14.08 -2.37 4.10
CA ASP A 10 12.97 -2.85 3.24
C ASP A 10 11.76 -3.61 3.83
N ASP A 11 11.33 -3.34 5.07
CA ASP A 11 10.07 -3.91 5.60
C ASP A 11 8.78 -3.31 4.99
N SER A 12 8.85 -2.13 4.35
CA SER A 12 7.68 -1.43 3.80
C SER A 12 6.98 -2.24 2.70
N ASP A 13 7.74 -2.85 1.79
CA ASP A 13 7.18 -3.68 0.70
C ASP A 13 6.44 -4.89 1.26
N ILE A 14 7.01 -5.52 2.28
CA ILE A 14 6.41 -6.66 2.98
C ILE A 14 5.10 -6.22 3.66
N LEU A 15 5.10 -5.07 4.33
CA LEU A 15 3.92 -4.53 5.01
C LEU A 15 2.81 -4.17 4.03
N TYR A 16 3.10 -3.41 2.96
CA TYR A 16 2.09 -3.03 1.97
C TYR A 16 1.56 -4.23 1.18
N LYS A 17 2.41 -5.24 0.94
CA LYS A 17 1.97 -6.52 0.39
C LYS A 17 0.99 -7.24 1.32
N GLN A 18 1.28 -7.29 2.63
CA GLN A 18 0.36 -7.86 3.62
C GLN A 18 -0.97 -7.09 3.68
N PHE A 19 -0.92 -5.76 3.63
CA PHE A 19 -2.13 -4.93 3.60
C PHE A 19 -2.95 -5.19 2.34
N ALA A 20 -2.31 -5.29 1.18
CA ALA A 20 -2.98 -5.62 -0.08
C ALA A 20 -3.61 -7.02 -0.05
N ILE A 21 -2.93 -8.03 0.52
CA ILE A 21 -3.49 -9.38 0.70
C ILE A 21 -4.75 -9.33 1.58
N LEU A 22 -4.70 -8.59 2.69
CA LEU A 22 -5.84 -8.43 3.58
C LEU A 22 -6.99 -7.72 2.87
N ALA A 23 -6.73 -6.60 2.21
CA ALA A 23 -7.73 -5.85 1.45
C ALA A 23 -8.40 -6.74 0.38
N ASN A 24 -7.60 -7.48 -0.39
CA ASN A 24 -8.10 -8.44 -1.39
C ASN A 24 -9.00 -9.52 -0.79
N SER A 25 -8.66 -10.03 0.41
CA SER A 25 -9.51 -10.99 1.12
C SER A 25 -10.85 -10.38 1.56
N TYR A 26 -10.84 -9.09 1.93
CA TYR A 26 -12.03 -8.37 2.35
C TYR A 26 -12.98 -7.99 1.21
N VAL A 27 -12.47 -7.94 -0.02
CA VAL A 27 -13.30 -7.80 -1.23
C VAL A 27 -14.27 -8.98 -1.36
N ASP A 28 -13.86 -10.20 -1.01
CA ASP A 28 -14.73 -11.38 -1.04
C ASP A 28 -15.52 -11.59 0.24
N LYS A 29 -14.88 -11.36 1.40
CA LYS A 29 -15.46 -11.60 2.70
C LYS A 29 -15.17 -10.42 3.62
N LEU A 30 -16.20 -9.61 3.85
CA LEU A 30 -16.10 -8.47 4.75
C LEU A 30 -15.52 -8.87 6.13
N PRO A 31 -14.75 -7.97 6.77
CA PRO A 31 -14.23 -8.21 8.09
C PRO A 31 -15.38 -8.49 9.08
N GLU A 32 -15.14 -9.41 10.02
CA GLU A 32 -16.12 -9.64 11.09
C GLU A 32 -16.34 -8.33 11.87
N PRO A 33 -17.57 -8.00 12.29
CA PRO A 33 -17.87 -6.71 12.93
C PRO A 33 -17.01 -6.40 14.16
N ASN A 34 -16.58 -7.44 14.88
CA ASN A 34 -15.70 -7.37 16.05
C ASN A 34 -14.21 -7.19 15.71
N LYS A 35 -13.83 -7.33 14.43
CA LYS A 35 -12.46 -7.18 13.91
C LYS A 35 -12.30 -5.96 13.00
N LEU A 36 -13.36 -5.18 12.81
CA LEU A 36 -13.36 -4.01 11.93
C LEU A 36 -12.26 -3.00 12.31
N HIS A 37 -12.08 -2.74 13.60
CA HIS A 37 -11.02 -1.85 14.11
C HIS A 37 -9.60 -2.33 13.78
N ILE A 38 -9.38 -3.64 13.70
CA ILE A 38 -8.08 -4.23 13.37
C ILE A 38 -7.86 -4.17 11.85
N ALA A 39 -8.92 -4.34 11.06
CA ALA A 39 -8.89 -4.19 9.61
C ALA A 39 -8.72 -2.72 9.16
N GLN A 40 -9.11 -1.76 10.00
CA GLN A 40 -9.07 -0.33 9.68
C GLN A 40 -7.64 0.18 9.48
N ILE A 41 -6.67 -0.26 10.29
CA ILE A 41 -5.28 0.20 10.20
C ILE A 41 -4.65 -0.15 8.84
N PRO A 42 -4.68 -1.40 8.35
CA PRO A 42 -4.21 -1.72 6.99
C PRO A 42 -4.90 -0.93 5.88
N LEU A 43 -6.21 -0.71 5.99
CA LEU A 43 -6.98 0.01 4.98
C LEU A 43 -6.59 1.49 4.93
N GLU A 44 -6.45 2.15 6.09
CA GLU A 44 -6.00 3.54 6.20
C GLU A 44 -4.58 3.74 5.65
N ASN A 45 -3.68 2.78 5.89
CA ASN A 45 -2.33 2.84 5.31
C ASN A 45 -2.36 2.70 3.79
N LEU A 46 -3.22 1.84 3.24
CA LEU A 46 -3.42 1.76 1.79
C LEU A 46 -4.01 3.06 1.22
N TYR A 47 -4.99 3.69 1.89
CA TYR A 47 -5.50 5.00 1.51
C TYR A 47 -4.39 6.05 1.44
N ARG A 48 -3.58 6.15 2.51
CA ARG A 48 -2.46 7.09 2.55
C ARG A 48 -1.46 6.83 1.43
N LEU A 49 -1.21 5.55 1.11
CA LEU A 49 -0.36 5.17 -0.01
C LEU A 49 -0.94 5.65 -1.37
N PHE A 50 -2.25 5.51 -1.58
CA PHE A 50 -2.91 6.01 -2.79
C PHE A 50 -2.90 7.54 -2.89
N GLU A 51 -3.09 8.25 -1.77
CA GLU A 51 -2.95 9.71 -1.74
C GLU A 51 -1.52 10.15 -2.06
N MET A 52 -0.51 9.49 -1.47
CA MET A 52 0.89 9.77 -1.77
C MET A 52 1.21 9.51 -3.25
N TYR A 53 0.66 8.44 -3.83
CA TYR A 53 0.80 8.13 -5.24
C TYR A 53 0.12 9.16 -6.14
N ARG A 54 -1.10 9.55 -5.80
CA ARG A 54 -1.90 10.54 -6.55
C ARG A 54 -1.24 11.91 -6.62
N TYR A 55 -0.62 12.35 -5.52
CA TYR A 55 0.01 13.68 -5.43
C TYR A 55 1.52 13.66 -5.64
N ASP A 56 2.09 12.51 -6.02
CA ASP A 56 3.54 12.29 -6.11
C ASP A 56 4.30 12.73 -4.84
N ALA A 57 3.65 12.58 -3.68
CA ALA A 57 4.11 13.08 -2.39
C ALA A 57 5.15 12.16 -1.73
N PHE A 58 5.53 11.07 -2.39
CA PHE A 58 6.57 10.15 -1.91
C PHE A 58 7.95 10.82 -1.74
N ALA A 59 8.20 11.92 -2.47
CA ALA A 59 9.45 12.65 -2.42
C ALA A 59 9.64 13.51 -1.14
N ASP A 60 8.58 13.78 -0.38
CA ASP A 60 8.62 14.64 0.81
C ASP A 60 8.72 13.83 2.12
N ASP A 61 8.57 12.50 2.04
CA ASP A 61 8.67 11.59 3.19
C ASP A 61 10.10 11.05 3.33
N ASN A 62 11.04 11.97 3.60
CA ASN A 62 12.29 11.58 4.23
C ASN A 62 11.90 10.94 5.57
N HIS A 63 12.05 9.62 5.69
CA HIS A 63 11.97 8.88 6.95
C HIS A 63 13.13 9.28 7.89
N SER A 64 13.29 10.59 8.16
CA SER A 64 14.06 11.08 9.29
C SER A 64 13.19 10.82 10.52
N GLY A 65 13.36 9.63 11.10
CA GLY A 65 12.80 9.36 12.41
C GLY A 65 13.23 10.47 13.37
N VAL A 66 12.34 10.90 14.26
CA VAL A 66 12.60 11.93 15.29
C VAL A 66 13.74 11.51 16.27
N LEU A 67 14.26 10.29 16.15
CA LEU A 67 15.42 9.77 16.87
C LEU A 67 16.73 9.77 16.06
N ASP A 68 16.72 10.22 14.81
CA ASP A 68 17.90 10.25 13.94
C ASP A 68 18.70 11.56 14.12
N LEU A 69 18.92 11.91 15.39
CA LEU A 69 19.53 13.16 15.83
C LEU A 69 21.07 13.19 15.71
N ASP A 70 21.69 12.32 14.93
CA ASP A 70 23.16 12.22 14.91
C ASP A 70 23.83 11.85 13.57
N ASN A 71 23.19 12.05 12.41
CA ASN A 71 23.90 11.91 11.13
C ASN A 71 23.79 13.15 10.23
N VAL A 72 24.46 14.21 10.69
CA VAL A 72 24.95 15.26 9.80
C VAL A 72 26.09 14.67 8.96
N ASN A 73 25.84 14.56 7.65
CA ASN A 73 26.70 14.05 6.57
C ASN A 73 26.65 12.53 6.38
N HIS A 74 25.98 12.09 5.31
CA HIS A 74 26.50 11.18 4.29
C HIS A 74 25.37 10.89 3.28
N MET A 75 25.14 11.82 2.33
CA MET A 75 24.50 11.44 1.06
C MET A 75 25.50 10.59 0.28
N THR A 76 25.58 9.30 0.60
CA THR A 76 26.26 8.30 -0.21
C THR A 76 25.29 7.73 -1.22
N ALA A 77 25.74 7.58 -2.45
CA ALA A 77 24.97 7.08 -3.57
C ALA A 77 24.49 5.64 -3.35
N GLU A 78 23.38 5.43 -2.64
CA GLU A 78 22.58 4.20 -2.59
C GLU A 78 21.22 4.38 -1.85
N ASP A 79 20.72 5.61 -1.68
CA ASP A 79 19.36 5.86 -1.21
C ASP A 79 18.36 5.52 -2.33
N TYR A 80 18.14 4.23 -2.60
CA TYR A 80 16.99 3.81 -3.39
C TYR A 80 15.75 4.15 -2.54
N PRO A 81 14.90 5.10 -2.96
CA PRO A 81 13.79 5.50 -2.12
C PRO A 81 12.89 4.29 -1.89
N TRP A 82 12.57 3.98 -0.63
CA TRP A 82 11.73 2.84 -0.22
C TRP A 82 10.42 2.70 -1.02
N HIS A 83 9.93 3.83 -1.55
CA HIS A 83 8.69 3.92 -2.31
C HIS A 83 8.86 3.60 -3.80
N THR A 84 10.07 3.41 -4.32
CA THR A 84 10.33 3.26 -5.75
C THR A 84 9.68 2.00 -6.30
N ASP A 85 9.87 0.87 -5.61
CA ASP A 85 9.29 -0.41 -6.02
C ASP A 85 7.77 -0.44 -5.76
N ILE A 86 7.30 0.19 -4.68
CA ILE A 86 5.87 0.37 -4.41
C ILE A 86 5.20 1.21 -5.50
N LYS A 87 5.78 2.36 -5.87
CA LYS A 87 5.27 3.25 -6.93
C LYS A 87 5.27 2.54 -8.27
N LYS A 88 6.31 1.77 -8.59
CA LYS A 88 6.38 0.96 -9.80
C LYS A 88 5.30 -0.13 -9.80
N ALA A 89 5.12 -0.85 -8.69
CA ALA A 89 4.08 -1.86 -8.54
C ALA A 89 2.66 -1.27 -8.65
N LEU A 90 2.42 -0.10 -8.06
CA LEU A 90 1.15 0.63 -8.19
C LEU A 90 0.89 1.01 -9.65
N THR A 91 1.88 1.63 -10.31
CA THR A 91 1.79 2.02 -11.72
C THR A 91 1.48 0.81 -12.61
N SER A 92 2.18 -0.30 -12.37
CA SER A 92 1.99 -1.57 -13.08
C SER A 92 0.57 -2.13 -12.85
N ALA A 93 0.09 -2.15 -11.60
CA ALA A 93 -1.24 -2.64 -11.25
C ALA A 93 -2.38 -1.79 -11.82
N PHE A 94 -2.25 -0.46 -11.79
CA PHE A 94 -3.23 0.44 -12.40
C PHE A 94 -3.27 0.28 -13.92
N ASN A 95 -2.11 0.26 -14.58
CA ASN A 95 -2.03 0.03 -16.01
C ASN A 95 -2.58 -1.36 -16.42
N HIS A 96 -2.31 -2.39 -15.64
CA HIS A 96 -2.82 -3.75 -15.91
C HIS A 96 -4.35 -3.83 -15.78
N THR A 97 -4.91 -3.18 -14.76
CA THR A 97 -6.34 -3.30 -14.43
C THR A 97 -7.21 -2.37 -15.27
N PHE A 98 -6.77 -1.12 -15.45
CA PHE A 98 -7.57 -0.06 -16.07
C PHE A 98 -7.03 0.40 -17.43
N GLY A 99 -5.89 -0.14 -17.87
CA GLY A 99 -5.25 0.21 -19.15
C GLY A 99 -4.55 1.56 -19.16
N ARG A 100 -4.58 2.30 -18.05
CA ARG A 100 -3.87 3.56 -17.81
C ARG A 100 -3.90 3.92 -16.33
N ASP A 101 -2.94 4.74 -15.90
CA ASP A 101 -3.03 5.49 -14.66
C ASP A 101 -4.01 6.66 -14.84
N ASN A 102 -5.13 6.63 -14.14
CA ASN A 102 -6.15 7.69 -14.20
C ASN A 102 -6.67 7.91 -12.79
N ASN A 103 -6.90 9.16 -12.40
CA ASN A 103 -7.45 9.50 -11.08
C ASN A 103 -8.78 8.77 -10.82
N ASP A 104 -9.58 8.52 -11.86
CA ASP A 104 -10.82 7.74 -11.74
C ASP A 104 -10.58 6.29 -11.29
N ALA A 105 -9.44 5.69 -11.65
CA ALA A 105 -9.06 4.34 -11.24
C ALA A 105 -8.66 4.30 -9.76
N ILE A 106 -7.95 5.33 -9.29
CA ILE A 106 -7.62 5.51 -7.88
C ILE A 106 -8.92 5.69 -7.08
N ASP A 107 -9.81 6.58 -7.52
CA ASP A 107 -11.11 6.82 -6.88
C ASP A 107 -11.97 5.54 -6.83
N GLU A 108 -11.89 4.66 -7.84
CA GLU A 108 -12.59 3.37 -7.83
C GLU A 108 -12.04 2.42 -6.75
N ILE A 109 -10.73 2.30 -6.63
CA ILE A 109 -10.09 1.45 -5.60
C ILE A 109 -10.30 2.03 -4.20
N GLU A 110 -10.22 3.35 -4.05
CA GLU A 110 -10.56 4.04 -2.80
C GLU A 110 -12.01 3.78 -2.39
N ASP A 111 -12.98 3.90 -3.30
CA ASP A 111 -14.38 3.59 -2.97
C ASP A 111 -14.54 2.13 -2.51
N VAL A 112 -13.83 1.18 -3.11
CA VAL A 112 -13.85 -0.23 -2.66
C VAL A 112 -13.34 -0.35 -1.23
N LEU A 113 -12.21 0.29 -0.90
CA LEU A 113 -11.66 0.30 0.46
C LEU A 113 -12.61 0.98 1.44
N LYS A 114 -13.34 2.00 0.99
CA LYS A 114 -14.37 2.69 1.78
C LYS A 114 -15.50 1.76 2.14
N GLN A 115 -16.04 1.02 1.15
CA GLN A 115 -17.11 0.07 1.38
C GLN A 115 -16.68 -0.99 2.38
N ILE A 116 -15.46 -1.52 2.23
CA ILE A 116 -14.89 -2.49 3.18
C ILE A 116 -14.78 -1.90 4.60
N SER A 117 -14.25 -0.68 4.73
CA SER A 117 -14.11 0.01 6.02
C SER A 117 -15.46 0.28 6.70
N LEU A 118 -16.50 0.58 5.92
CA LEU A 118 -17.88 0.76 6.39
C LEU A 118 -18.63 -0.57 6.61
N ASN A 119 -17.96 -1.71 6.40
CA ASN A 119 -18.57 -3.04 6.46
C ASN A 119 -19.76 -3.21 5.50
N ASN A 120 -19.68 -2.54 4.35
CA ASN A 120 -20.66 -2.62 3.27
C ASN A 120 -20.16 -3.54 2.15
N PRO A 121 -21.05 -4.32 1.52
CA PRO A 121 -20.66 -5.15 0.39
C PRO A 121 -20.17 -4.30 -0.78
N VAL A 122 -19.05 -4.72 -1.38
CA VAL A 122 -18.52 -4.12 -2.61
C VAL A 122 -19.43 -4.48 -3.77
N MET A 123 -19.74 -3.51 -4.63
CA MET A 123 -20.54 -3.77 -5.84
C MET A 123 -19.81 -4.71 -6.80
N ASP A 124 -20.52 -5.66 -7.40
CA ASP A 124 -19.95 -6.73 -8.24
C ASP A 124 -19.10 -6.18 -9.40
N ASN A 125 -19.49 -5.05 -10.00
CA ASN A 125 -18.76 -4.42 -11.10
C ASN A 125 -17.40 -3.85 -10.67
N LYS A 126 -17.24 -3.42 -9.41
CA LYS A 126 -15.96 -2.92 -8.85
C LYS A 126 -15.13 -4.04 -8.25
N LYS A 127 -15.78 -5.15 -7.88
CA LYS A 127 -15.16 -6.31 -7.24
C LYS A 127 -14.08 -6.94 -8.13
N ASP A 128 -14.39 -7.18 -9.39
CA ASP A 128 -13.44 -7.82 -10.32
C ASP A 128 -12.22 -6.95 -10.60
N ASN A 129 -12.41 -5.64 -10.75
CA ASN A 129 -11.32 -4.68 -10.95
C ASN A 129 -10.44 -4.61 -9.71
N ALA A 130 -11.03 -4.47 -8.52
CA ALA A 130 -10.28 -4.45 -7.26
C ALA A 130 -9.45 -5.72 -7.06
N LYS A 131 -10.01 -6.91 -7.36
CA LYS A 131 -9.27 -8.17 -7.26
C LYS A 131 -8.12 -8.24 -8.26
N LYS A 132 -8.34 -7.83 -9.51
CA LYS A 132 -7.25 -7.78 -10.50
C LYS A 132 -6.15 -6.83 -10.05
N PHE A 133 -6.54 -5.65 -9.56
CA PHE A 133 -5.61 -4.66 -9.04
C PHE A 133 -4.78 -5.21 -7.89
N PHE A 134 -5.40 -5.67 -6.81
CA PHE A 134 -4.67 -6.14 -5.63
C PHE A 134 -3.81 -7.37 -5.95
N ASN A 135 -4.31 -8.34 -6.73
CA ASN A 135 -3.51 -9.51 -7.11
C ASN A 135 -2.28 -9.12 -7.94
N HIS A 136 -2.42 -8.19 -8.88
CA HIS A 136 -1.29 -7.71 -9.68
C HIS A 136 -0.30 -6.92 -8.82
N PHE A 137 -0.80 -6.04 -7.95
CA PHE A 137 0.03 -5.28 -7.00
C PHE A 137 0.84 -6.20 -6.07
N ILE A 138 0.22 -7.24 -5.52
CA ILE A 138 0.89 -8.26 -4.69
C ILE A 138 1.96 -9.03 -5.47
N HIS A 139 1.73 -9.27 -6.76
CA HIS A 139 2.67 -9.99 -7.63
C HIS A 139 3.89 -9.14 -7.99
N GLU A 140 3.69 -7.85 -8.26
CA GLU A 140 4.75 -6.91 -8.66
C GLU A 140 5.65 -6.50 -7.49
N LEU A 141 5.13 -6.52 -6.25
CA LEU A 141 5.93 -6.44 -5.04
C LEU A 141 6.71 -7.75 -4.84
N VAL A 142 7.81 -7.90 -5.59
CA VAL A 142 8.75 -9.02 -5.49
C VAL A 142 9.81 -8.67 -4.44
N ILE A 143 9.91 -9.52 -3.41
CA ILE A 143 11.00 -9.54 -2.42
C ILE A 143 12.09 -10.47 -2.95
#